data_AF-A0A960P8Q5-F1
#
_entry.id   AF-A0A960P8Q5-F1
#
_cell.length_a   1.000
_cell.length_b   1.000
_cell.length_c   1.000
_cell.angle_alpha   90.00
_cell.angle_beta   90.00
_cell.angle_gamma   90.00
#
_symmetry.space_group_name_H-M   'P 1'
#
loop_
_entity.id
_entity.type
_entity.pdbx_description
1 polymer ?
#
loop_
_entity_poly.entity_id
_entity_poly.type
_entity_poly.pdbx_seq_one_letter_code
_entity_poly.pdbx_strand_id
1 'polypeptide(L)'
;MTSHERLPSSEITHLVARDGVAAHADALTALGARAVALGVTPGAASVLLDPAAPAVARERAYAVVARALVRRRRPSAHDRDQGFAVVA
;
A
#
# COMPACT_ATOMS: atom_id res chain seq x y z
N MET A 1 26.23 -5.17 9.01
CA MET A 1 25.62 -4.85 7.71
C MET A 1 24.47 -5.83 7.47
N THR A 2 23.26 -5.54 7.96
CA THR A 2 22.09 -6.37 7.66
C THR A 2 21.31 -5.71 6.53
N SER A 3 21.34 -6.39 5.39
CA SER A 3 20.72 -5.99 4.14
C SER A 3 19.26 -5.57 4.35
N HIS A 4 18.93 -4.36 3.94
CA HIS A 4 17.56 -3.89 3.78
C HIS A 4 16.92 -4.64 2.62
N GLU A 5 16.54 -5.90 2.86
CA GLU A 5 15.86 -6.72 1.87
C GLU A 5 14.44 -6.18 1.72
N ARG A 6 14.29 -5.26 0.75
CA ARG A 6 13.00 -4.74 0.33
C ARG A 6 12.23 -5.90 -0.28
N LEU A 7 11.47 -6.63 0.53
CA LEU A 7 10.55 -7.65 0.07
C LEU A 7 9.71 -7.08 -1.09
N PRO A 8 9.80 -7.67 -2.29
CA PRO A 8 9.05 -7.20 -3.45
C PRO A 8 7.56 -7.31 -3.13
N SER A 9 6.81 -6.27 -3.47
CA SER A 9 5.41 -6.08 -3.07
C SER A 9 4.50 -7.26 -3.43
N SER A 10 4.87 -8.05 -4.44
CA SER A 10 4.19 -9.27 -4.88
C SER A 10 4.32 -10.45 -3.91
N GLU A 11 5.45 -10.57 -3.22
CA GLU A 11 5.72 -11.68 -2.30
C GLU A 11 4.92 -11.53 -1.01
N ILE A 12 4.82 -10.30 -0.50
CA ILE A 12 3.95 -9.95 0.64
C ILE A 12 2.48 -10.25 0.33
N THR A 13 2.01 -9.98 -0.89
CA THR A 13 0.63 -10.31 -1.28
C THR A 13 0.35 -11.80 -1.28
N HIS A 14 1.32 -12.61 -1.72
CA HIS A 14 1.17 -14.07 -1.74
C HIS A 14 1.15 -14.67 -0.33
N LEU A 15 2.02 -14.18 0.56
CA LEU A 15 2.07 -14.61 1.96
C LEU A 15 0.80 -14.20 2.73
N VAL A 16 0.33 -12.96 2.57
CA VAL A 16 -0.94 -12.51 3.19
C VAL A 16 -2.15 -13.30 2.69
N ALA A 17 -2.19 -13.68 1.41
CA ALA A 17 -3.28 -14.50 0.88
C ALA A 17 -3.26 -15.95 1.41
N ARG A 18 -2.09 -16.46 1.78
CA ARG A 18 -1.88 -17.84 2.24
C ARG A 18 -2.09 -17.98 3.75
N ASP A 19 -1.48 -17.09 4.53
CA ASP A 19 -1.39 -17.19 5.99
C ASP A 19 -2.33 -16.18 6.71
N GLY A 20 -2.98 -15.31 5.94
CA GLY A 20 -3.89 -14.27 6.44
C GLY A 20 -3.16 -13.04 6.96
N VAL A 21 -3.86 -11.92 7.02
CA VAL A 21 -3.31 -10.63 7.51
C VAL A 21 -2.81 -10.68 8.96
N ALA A 22 -3.34 -11.60 9.78
CA ALA A 22 -2.92 -11.74 11.17
C ALA A 22 -1.47 -12.22 11.31
N ALA A 23 -0.98 -13.05 10.38
CA ALA A 23 0.37 -13.61 10.41
C ALA A 23 1.47 -12.61 9.99
N HIS A 24 1.09 -11.47 9.40
CA HIS A 24 2.04 -10.50 8.84
C HIS A 24 1.83 -9.06 9.39
N ALA A 25 1.47 -8.94 10.67
CA ALA A 25 1.18 -7.67 11.31
C ALA A 25 2.27 -6.58 11.09
N ASP A 26 3.55 -6.93 11.17
CA ASP A 26 4.65 -5.97 10.98
C ASP A 26 4.74 -5.44 9.54
N ALA A 27 4.61 -6.33 8.56
CA ALA A 27 4.63 -5.96 7.14
C ALA A 27 3.41 -5.09 6.76
N LEU A 28 2.24 -5.38 7.34
CA LEU A 28 1.03 -4.57 7.16
C LEU A 28 1.14 -3.20 7.83
N THR A 29 1.77 -3.15 9.00
CA THR A 29 2.04 -1.89 9.71
C THR A 29 2.95 -0.99 8.87
N ALA A 30 4.03 -1.55 8.31
CA ALA A 30 4.92 -0.82 7.41
C ALA A 30 4.21 -0.34 6.14
N LEU A 31 3.31 -1.16 5.56
CA LEU A 31 2.52 -0.79 4.39
C LEU A 31 1.51 0.32 4.69
N GLY A 32 0.78 0.19 5.81
CA GLY A 32 -0.20 1.17 6.27
C GLY A 32 0.44 2.52 6.59
N ALA A 33 1.55 2.53 7.34
CA ALA A 33 2.32 3.73 7.62
C ALA A 33 2.79 4.43 6.34
N ARG A 34 3.26 3.66 5.35
CA ARG A 34 3.64 4.19 4.04
C ARG A 34 2.45 4.79 3.28
N ALA A 35 1.27 4.15 3.34
CA ALA A 35 0.07 4.67 2.71
C ALA A 35 -0.38 6.00 3.33
N VAL A 36 -0.35 6.10 4.67
CA VAL A 36 -0.61 7.33 5.42
C VAL A 36 0.37 8.44 5.02
N ALA A 37 1.68 8.15 5.04
CA ALA A 37 2.71 9.12 4.70
C ALA A 37 2.59 9.67 3.26
N LEU A 38 2.03 8.87 2.35
CA LEU A 38 1.81 9.26 0.95
C LEU A 38 0.43 9.89 0.71
N GLY A 39 -0.42 9.99 1.74
CA GLY A 39 -1.79 10.49 1.64
C GLY A 39 -2.73 9.60 0.82
N VAL A 40 -2.39 8.33 0.65
CA VAL A 40 -3.12 7.40 -0.23
C VAL A 40 -4.10 6.58 0.57
N THR A 41 -5.38 6.68 0.21
CA THR A 41 -6.49 5.90 0.81
C THR A 41 -6.46 5.91 2.36
N PRO A 42 -6.51 7.09 3.01
CA PRO A 42 -6.28 7.22 4.45
C PRO A 42 -7.25 6.38 5.28
N GLY A 43 -8.53 6.27 4.88
CA GLY A 43 -9.50 5.42 5.59
C GLY A 43 -9.15 3.93 5.54
N ALA A 44 -8.68 3.42 4.40
CA ALA A 44 -8.23 2.03 4.30
C ALA A 44 -6.93 1.81 5.07
N ALA A 45 -6.01 2.77 5.06
CA ALA A 45 -4.79 2.70 5.84
C ALA A 45 -5.07 2.67 7.36
N SER A 46 -6.02 3.47 7.85
CA SER A 46 -6.45 3.43 9.25
C SER A 46 -7.07 2.08 9.64
N VAL A 47 -7.94 1.51 8.81
CA VAL A 47 -8.53 0.17 9.05
C VAL A 47 -7.46 -0.92 9.03
N LEU A 48 -6.44 -0.78 8.19
CA LEU A 48 -5.33 -1.73 8.12
C LEU A 48 -4.44 -1.69 9.37
N LEU A 49 -4.29 -0.51 9.98
CA LEU A 49 -3.48 -0.28 11.18
C LEU A 49 -4.23 -0.53 12.48
N ASP A 50 -5.55 -0.68 12.44
CA ASP A 50 -6.36 -0.93 13.62
C ASP A 50 -6.28 -2.42 14.04
N PRO A 51 -5.66 -2.74 15.18
CA PRO A 51 -5.57 -4.13 15.65
C PRO A 51 -6.93 -4.69 16.13
N ALA A 52 -7.89 -3.83 16.47
CA ALA A 52 -9.23 -4.22 16.88
C ALA A 52 -10.17 -4.45 15.68
N ALA A 53 -9.76 -4.05 14.47
CA ALA A 53 -10.56 -4.27 13.28
C ALA A 53 -10.66 -5.78 12.93
N PRO A 54 -11.84 -6.25 12.48
CA PRO A 54 -12.02 -7.63 12.06
C PRO A 54 -11.01 -8.03 10.96
N ALA A 55 -10.51 -9.27 10.99
CA ALA A 55 -9.50 -9.76 10.05
C ALA A 55 -9.92 -9.57 8.57
N VAL A 56 -11.19 -9.85 8.26
CA VAL A 56 -11.75 -9.66 6.91
C VAL A 56 -11.75 -8.18 6.49
N ALA A 57 -11.99 -7.26 7.42
CA ALA A 57 -11.94 -5.82 7.14
C ALA A 57 -10.50 -5.37 6.86
N ARG A 58 -9.53 -5.89 7.64
CA ARG A 58 -8.10 -5.65 7.42
C ARG A 58 -7.60 -6.23 6.09
N GLU A 59 -8.07 -7.40 5.68
CA GLU A 59 -7.76 -7.99 4.35
C GLU A 59 -8.26 -7.12 3.21
N ARG A 60 -9.50 -6.63 3.28
CA ARG A 60 -10.05 -5.71 2.28
C ARG A 60 -9.26 -4.40 2.24
N ALA A 61 -8.94 -3.86 3.41
CA ALA A 61 -8.13 -2.66 3.54
C ALA A 61 -6.73 -2.85 2.92
N TYR A 62 -6.09 -3.99 3.17
CA TYR A 62 -4.82 -4.36 2.55
C TYR A 62 -4.90 -4.35 1.02
N ALA A 63 -5.91 -5.02 0.44
CA ALA A 63 -6.09 -5.06 -1.01
C ALA A 63 -6.25 -3.67 -1.63
N VAL A 64 -6.99 -2.78 -0.98
CA VAL A 64 -7.18 -1.38 -1.41
C VAL A 64 -5.86 -0.62 -1.37
N VAL A 65 -5.14 -0.68 -0.25
CA VAL A 65 -3.86 0.02 -0.06
C VAL A 65 -2.80 -0.49 -1.03
N ALA A 66 -2.63 -1.82 -1.15
CA ALA A 66 -1.67 -2.42 -2.06
C ALA A 66 -1.92 -2.02 -3.51
N ARG A 67 -3.19 -2.06 -3.96
CA ARG A 67 -3.57 -1.66 -5.31
C ARG A 67 -3.30 -0.17 -5.57
N ALA A 68 -3.58 0.69 -4.60
CA ALA A 68 -3.33 2.12 -4.74
C ALA A 68 -1.82 2.44 -4.82
N LEU A 69 -0.99 1.77 -4.01
CA LEU A 69 0.46 1.91 -4.06
C LEU A 69 1.08 1.39 -5.38
N VAL A 70 0.58 0.27 -5.91
CA VAL A 70 1.01 -0.26 -7.22
C VAL A 70 0.63 0.69 -8.36
N ARG A 71 -0.59 1.26 -8.32
CA ARG A 71 -1.03 2.25 -9.32
C ARG A 71 -0.18 3.52 -9.31
N ARG A 72 0.24 3.99 -8.14
CA ARG A 72 1.13 5.16 -8.01
C ARG A 72 2.55 4.88 -8.50
N ARG A 73 3.00 3.63 -8.44
CA ARG A 73 4.32 3.19 -8.93
C ARG A 73 4.40 3.08 -10.45
N ARG A 74 3.27 2.94 -11.15
CA ARG A 74 3.19 3.18 -12.58
C ARG A 74 2.97 4.68 -12.77
N PRO A 75 3.99 5.49 -13.10
CA PRO A 75 3.70 6.76 -13.73
C PRO A 75 2.87 6.41 -14.97
N SER A 76 1.62 6.87 -14.98
CA SER A 76 0.76 6.73 -16.13
C SER A 76 1.55 7.28 -17.32
N ALA A 77 1.64 6.51 -18.41
CA ALA A 77 2.16 7.00 -19.70
C ALA A 77 1.40 8.25 -20.22
N HIS A 78 0.37 8.68 -19.50
CA HIS A 78 -0.45 9.85 -19.70
C HIS A 78 0.09 11.16 -19.08
N ASP A 79 1.16 11.10 -18.26
CA ASP A 79 1.76 12.30 -17.65
C ASP A 79 2.83 12.97 -18.54
N ARG A 80 3.02 12.46 -19.77
CA ARG A 80 3.96 13.02 -20.76
C ARG A 80 3.34 14.05 -21.71
N ASP A 81 2.04 14.29 -21.64
CA ASP A 81 1.32 15.10 -22.64
C ASP A 81 0.71 16.40 -22.09
N GLN A 82 0.76 16.66 -20.78
CA GLN A 82 0.35 17.96 -20.22
C GLN A 82 1.55 18.87 -20.08
N GLY A 83 2.03 19.33 -21.25
CA GLY A 83 2.94 20.45 -21.37
C GLY A 83 2.31 21.73 -20.78
N PHE A 84 3.12 22.43 -19.99
CA PHE A 84 2.85 23.72 -19.37
C PHE A 84 2.24 24.74 -20.33
N ALA A 85 1.09 25.30 -19.98
CA ALA A 85 0.67 26.61 -20.45
C ALA A 85 0.83 27.61 -19.29
N VAL A 86 1.98 28.29 -19.25
CA VAL A 86 2.10 29.57 -18.56
C VAL A 86 1.42 30.59 -19.45
N VAL A 87 0.35 31.23 -18.97
CA VAL A 87 -0.21 32.42 -19.62
C VAL A 87 0.19 33.63 -18.77
N ALA A 88 0.75 34.60 -19.49
CA ALA A 88 1.41 35.82 -19.06
C ALA A 88 0.52 36.79 -18.26
#